data_AF-A0A8J6UFV2-F1
#
_entry.id   AF-A0A8J6UFV2-F1
#
_cell.length_a   1.000
_cell.length_b   1.000
_cell.length_c   1.000
_cell.angle_alpha   90.00
_cell.angle_beta   90.00
_cell.angle_gamma   90.00
#
_symmetry.space_group_name_H-M   'P 1'
#
loop_
_entity.id
_entity.type
_entity.pdbx_description
1 polymer ?
#
loop_
_entity_poly.entity_id
_entity_poly.type
_entity_poly.pdbx_seq_one_letter_code
_entity_poly.pdbx_strand_id
1 'polypeptide(L)'
;MSNTASIHDEQQWRVKIRYCTKCRWMMRAGWMAQELLTTFESELEEVALGPGRQGQFDIWVNDQLIWSRKREGGFPELKVLKQRLRDVIAPQRDLGHSDKPAQPQ
;
A
#
# COMPACT_ATOMS: atom_id res chain seq x y z
N MET A 1 37.30 -21.63 -0.56
CA MET A 1 37.08 -20.26 -1.07
C MET A 1 36.45 -20.39 -2.46
N SER A 2 35.44 -19.56 -2.77
CA SER A 2 34.42 -19.66 -3.86
C SER A 2 33.16 -20.41 -3.39
N ASN A 3 32.09 -19.76 -2.90
CA ASN A 3 31.13 -18.79 -3.47
C ASN A 3 30.07 -19.45 -4.38
N THR A 4 28.83 -19.53 -3.87
CA THR A 4 27.60 -19.30 -4.64
C THR A 4 26.55 -18.86 -3.62
N ALA A 5 26.57 -17.57 -3.28
CA ALA A 5 25.41 -16.92 -2.72
C ALA A 5 24.28 -17.04 -3.75
N SER A 6 23.31 -17.93 -3.49
CA SER A 6 22.00 -17.85 -4.13
C SER A 6 21.32 -16.61 -3.58
N ILE A 7 21.59 -15.48 -4.23
CA ILE A 7 20.81 -14.25 -4.07
C ILE A 7 19.44 -14.57 -4.67
N HIS A 8 18.54 -15.10 -3.86
CA HIS A 8 17.13 -14.91 -4.14
C HIS A 8 16.92 -13.40 -4.06
N ASP A 9 16.41 -12.81 -5.13
CA ASP A 9 15.95 -11.42 -5.16
C ASP A 9 14.91 -11.27 -4.03
N GLU A 10 15.36 -10.90 -2.84
CA GLU A 10 14.51 -10.43 -1.75
C GLU A 10 14.01 -9.06 -2.21
N GLN A 11 13.04 -9.06 -3.12
CA GLN A 11 12.39 -7.85 -3.55
C GLN A 11 11.64 -7.27 -2.35
N GLN A 12 12.29 -6.39 -1.61
CA GLN A 12 11.73 -5.73 -0.44
C GLN A 12 10.72 -4.69 -0.90
N TRP A 13 9.46 -4.88 -0.52
CA TRP A 13 8.38 -3.94 -0.80
C TRP A 13 8.10 -3.08 0.43
N ARG A 14 8.25 -1.78 0.25
CA ARG A 14 8.03 -0.78 1.29
C ARG A 14 6.91 0.16 0.90
N VAL A 15 5.89 0.27 1.75
CA VAL A 15 4.81 1.24 1.56
C VAL A 15 5.08 2.50 2.37
N LYS A 16 4.80 3.67 1.80
CA LYS A 16 4.89 4.96 2.51
C LYS A 16 3.59 5.73 2.37
N ILE A 17 2.94 6.01 3.51
CA ILE A 17 1.72 6.82 3.57
C ILE A 17 2.10 8.22 4.07
N ARG A 18 2.07 9.22 3.18
CA ARG A 18 2.29 10.63 3.51
C ARG A 18 0.95 11.31 3.78
N TYR A 19 0.71 11.74 5.02
CA TYR A 19 -0.58 12.30 5.44
C TYR A 19 -0.47 13.72 6.02
N CYS A 20 -1.46 14.57 5.74
CA CYS A 20 -1.58 15.89 6.33
C CYS A 20 -1.79 15.80 7.85
N THR A 21 -0.82 16.28 8.64
CA THR A 21 -0.89 16.28 10.11
C THR A 21 -1.96 17.24 10.64
N LYS A 22 -2.14 18.41 9.99
CA LYS A 22 -3.16 19.40 10.35
C LYS A 22 -4.60 18.95 10.05
N CYS A 23 -4.77 17.95 9.19
CA CYS A 23 -6.07 17.48 8.74
C CYS A 23 -6.62 16.32 9.58
N ARG A 24 -5.90 15.92 10.64
CA ARG A 24 -6.27 14.81 11.55
C ARG A 24 -6.40 13.44 10.85
N TRP A 25 -5.67 13.21 9.76
CA TRP A 25 -5.73 11.94 9.01
C TRP A 25 -4.77 10.85 9.48
N MET A 26 -4.04 11.07 10.58
CA MET A 26 -3.12 10.07 11.14
C MET A 26 -3.84 8.74 11.40
N MET A 27 -5.02 8.77 12.05
CA MET A 27 -5.78 7.54 12.36
C MET A 27 -6.20 6.77 11.11
N ARG A 28 -6.60 7.49 10.05
CA ARG A 28 -6.92 6.86 8.76
C ARG A 28 -5.69 6.21 8.12
N ALA A 29 -4.55 6.91 8.15
CA ALA A 29 -3.29 6.36 7.66
C ALA A 29 -2.85 5.13 8.45
N GLY A 30 -2.95 5.17 9.79
CA GLY A 30 -2.62 4.05 10.66
C GLY A 30 -3.52 2.83 10.47
N TRP A 31 -4.84 3.04 10.29
CA TRP A 31 -5.75 1.95 9.97
C TRP A 31 -5.44 1.32 8.61
N MET A 32 -5.20 2.13 7.57
CA MET A 32 -4.81 1.60 6.26
C MET A 32 -3.49 0.84 6.33
N ALA A 33 -2.51 1.31 7.11
CA ALA A 33 -1.25 0.59 7.29
C ALA A 33 -1.45 -0.79 7.92
N GLN A 34 -2.29 -0.90 8.94
CA GLN A 34 -2.63 -2.19 9.56
C GLN A 34 -3.27 -3.14 8.53
N GLU A 35 -4.27 -2.65 7.78
CA GLU A 35 -4.94 -3.45 6.76
C GLU A 35 -3.98 -3.97 5.67
N LEU A 36 -3.01 -3.16 5.26
CA LEU A 36 -2.00 -3.56 4.28
C LEU A 36 -1.05 -4.61 4.86
N LEU A 37 -0.53 -4.39 6.07
CA LEU A 37 0.35 -5.35 6.74
C LEU A 37 -0.34 -6.70 6.99
N THR A 38 -1.61 -6.69 7.38
CA THR A 38 -2.39 -7.92 7.57
C THR A 38 -2.70 -8.65 6.25
N THR A 39 -2.85 -7.93 5.13
CA THR A 39 -3.19 -8.55 3.84
C THR A 39 -1.97 -9.11 3.10
N PHE A 40 -0.82 -8.45 3.24
CA PHE A 40 0.41 -8.69 2.49
C PHE A 40 1.60 -9.00 3.42
N GLU A 41 1.35 -9.74 4.50
CA GLU A 41 2.35 -10.07 5.53
C GLU A 41 3.61 -10.74 4.98
N SER A 42 3.48 -11.47 3.87
CA SER A 42 4.57 -12.20 3.22
C SER A 42 5.37 -11.34 2.23
N GLU A 43 4.78 -10.26 1.73
CA GLU A 43 5.35 -9.44 0.65
C GLU A 43 5.88 -8.09 1.15
N LEU A 44 5.24 -7.50 2.16
CA LEU A 44 5.63 -6.20 2.70
C LEU A 44 6.67 -6.33 3.80
N GLU A 45 7.76 -5.58 3.66
CA GLU A 45 8.76 -5.42 4.72
C GLU A 45 8.26 -4.44 5.80
N GLU A 46 7.72 -3.29 5.36
CA GLU A 46 7.22 -2.25 6.26
C GLU A 46 6.13 -1.38 5.60
N VAL A 47 5.36 -0.72 6.47
CA VAL A 47 4.52 0.42 6.08
C VAL A 47 4.91 1.64 6.91
N ALA A 48 5.58 2.60 6.28
CA ALA A 48 6.01 3.83 6.92
C ALA A 48 4.90 4.89 6.92
N LEU A 49 4.61 5.47 8.08
CA LEU A 49 3.73 6.63 8.24
C LEU A 49 4.57 7.90 8.36
N GLY A 50 4.35 8.87 7.46
CA GLY A 50 5.15 10.10 7.43
C GLY A 50 4.30 11.37 7.35
N PRO A 51 4.68 12.46 8.04
CA PRO A 51 4.00 13.74 7.90
C PRO A 51 4.11 14.27 6.47
N GLY A 52 3.00 14.75 5.93
CA GLY A 52 2.86 15.34 4.59
C GLY A 52 2.48 16.81 4.63
N ARG A 53 2.40 17.41 3.44
CA ARG A 53 1.95 18.80 3.23
C ARG A 53 0.46 18.95 3.52
N GLN A 54 -0.02 20.19 3.59
CA GLN A 54 -1.45 20.47 3.74
C GLN A 54 -2.27 19.76 2.65
N GLY A 55 -3.32 19.06 3.05
CA GLY A 55 -4.21 18.35 2.13
C GLY A 55 -3.63 17.06 1.52
N GLN A 56 -2.38 16.69 1.83
CA GLN A 56 -1.73 15.52 1.26
C GLN A 56 -2.26 14.22 1.89
N PHE A 57 -2.55 13.25 1.04
CA PHE A 57 -2.73 11.85 1.42
C PHE A 57 -2.29 11.00 0.22
N ASP A 58 -1.00 10.65 0.22
CA ASP A 58 -0.37 9.91 -0.87
C ASP A 58 0.17 8.59 -0.35
N ILE A 59 -0.02 7.52 -1.13
CA ILE A 59 0.46 6.18 -0.82
C ILE A 59 1.43 5.76 -1.93
N TRP A 60 2.64 5.43 -1.51
CA TRP A 60 3.74 5.02 -2.37
C TRP A 60 4.12 3.57 -2.07
N VAL A 61 4.55 2.84 -3.09
CA VAL A 61 5.20 1.54 -3.02
C VAL A 61 6.60 1.74 -3.59
N ASN A 62 7.63 1.68 -2.74
CA ASN A 62 8.96 2.14 -3.06
C ASN A 62 8.89 3.56 -3.67
N ASP A 63 9.22 3.73 -4.94
CA ASP A 63 9.18 5.01 -5.66
C ASP A 63 7.92 5.19 -6.54
N GLN A 64 7.02 4.21 -6.57
CA GLN A 64 5.78 4.25 -7.35
C GLN A 64 4.60 4.80 -6.54
N LEU A 65 4.00 5.89 -7.00
CA LEU A 65 2.76 6.43 -6.42
C LEU A 65 1.56 5.58 -6.85
N ILE A 66 0.93 4.87 -5.92
CA ILE A 66 -0.27 4.05 -6.19
C ILE A 66 -1.59 4.76 -5.86
N TRP A 67 -1.55 5.79 -5.00
CA TRP A 67 -2.71 6.62 -4.71
C TRP A 67 -2.31 8.05 -4.36
N SER A 68 -3.05 9.04 -4.84
CA SER A 68 -2.98 10.42 -4.35
C SER A 68 -4.37 11.00 -4.21
N ARG A 69 -4.72 11.47 -2.99
CA ARG A 69 -6.01 12.11 -2.74
C ARG A 69 -6.27 13.31 -3.64
N LYS A 70 -5.23 14.06 -4.02
CA LYS A 70 -5.37 15.21 -4.92
C LYS A 70 -5.72 14.77 -6.34
N ARG A 71 -5.16 13.64 -6.81
CA ARG A 71 -5.39 13.12 -8.17
C ARG A 71 -6.72 12.38 -8.28
N GLU A 72 -7.06 11.61 -7.26
CA GLU A 72 -8.23 10.72 -7.24
C GLU A 72 -9.49 11.39 -6.66
N GLY A 73 -9.38 12.62 -6.14
CA GLY A 73 -10.52 13.35 -5.56
C GLY A 73 -11.01 12.81 -4.21
N GLY A 74 -10.27 11.90 -3.56
CA GLY A 74 -10.74 11.24 -2.34
C GLY A 74 -9.72 10.33 -1.68
N PHE A 75 -10.16 9.67 -0.61
CA PHE A 75 -9.41 8.56 -0.02
C PHE A 75 -9.72 7.28 -0.77
N PRO A 76 -8.79 6.32 -0.82
CA PRO A 76 -9.09 5.05 -1.46
C PRO A 76 -10.13 4.29 -0.64
N GLU A 77 -11.04 3.60 -1.33
CA GLU A 77 -11.67 2.43 -0.76
C GLU A 77 -10.60 1.37 -0.52
N LEU A 78 -10.70 0.67 0.60
CA LEU A 78 -9.67 -0.27 1.02
C LEU A 78 -9.47 -1.40 0.00
N LYS A 79 -10.57 -1.86 -0.60
CA LYS A 79 -10.55 -2.86 -1.67
C LYS A 79 -9.67 -2.41 -2.85
N VAL A 80 -9.92 -1.21 -3.36
CA VAL A 80 -9.16 -0.63 -4.48
C VAL A 80 -7.70 -0.44 -4.11
N LEU A 81 -7.41 -0.03 -2.88
CA LEU A 81 -6.03 0.12 -2.40
C LEU A 81 -5.29 -1.23 -2.39
N LYS A 82 -5.92 -2.29 -1.85
CA LYS A 82 -5.35 -3.64 -1.82
C LYS A 82 -5.09 -4.16 -3.24
N GLN A 83 -6.03 -3.96 -4.16
CA GLN A 83 -5.86 -4.34 -5.57
C GLN A 83 -4.69 -3.61 -6.22
N ARG A 84 -4.63 -2.27 -6.14
CA ARG A 84 -3.53 -1.49 -6.72
C ARG A 84 -2.17 -1.88 -6.13
N LEU A 85 -2.10 -2.20 -4.83
CA LEU A 85 -0.88 -2.69 -4.22
C LEU A 85 -0.49 -4.07 -4.75
N ARG A 86 -1.45 -5.02 -4.79
CA ARG A 86 -1.25 -6.38 -5.34
C ARG A 86 -0.72 -6.34 -6.76
N ASP A 87 -1.30 -5.50 -7.62
CA ASP A 87 -0.90 -5.39 -9.02
C ASP A 87 0.58 -4.98 -9.17
N VAL A 88 1.15 -4.31 -8.15
CA VAL A 88 2.57 -3.94 -8.10
C VAL A 88 3.43 -5.03 -7.48
N ILE A 89 3.04 -5.57 -6.33
CA ILE A 89 3.95 -6.41 -5.50
C ILE A 89 3.75 -7.91 -5.68
N ALA A 90 2.56 -8.33 -6.11
CA ALA A 90 2.15 -9.73 -6.21
C ALA A 90 1.05 -9.93 -7.27
N PRO A 91 1.30 -9.62 -8.56
CA PRO A 91 0.26 -9.51 -9.60
C PRO A 91 -0.56 -10.80 -9.80
N GLN A 92 -0.02 -11.96 -9.43
CA GLN A 92 -0.69 -13.26 -9.56
C GLN A 92 -1.46 -13.70 -8.31
N ARG A 93 -1.41 -12.93 -7.21
CA ARG A 93 -2.09 -13.25 -5.95
C ARG A 93 -3.57 -12.94 -6.06
N ASP A 94 -4.42 -13.92 -5.73
CA ASP A 94 -5.87 -13.73 -5.57
C ASP A 94 -6.17 -13.08 -4.21
N LEU A 95 -6.92 -11.98 -4.22
CA LEU A 95 -7.38 -11.28 -3.00
C LEU A 95 -8.80 -11.67 -2.59
N GLY A 96 -9.36 -12.73 -3.18
CA GLY A 96 -10.67 -13.28 -2.85
C GLY A 96 -11.78 -12.25 -3.05
N HIS A 97 -12.47 -11.87 -1.96
CA HIS A 97 -13.54 -10.87 -2.01
C HIS A 97 -13.09 -9.50 -2.54
N SER A 98 -11.79 -9.19 -2.47
CA SER A 98 -11.29 -7.92 -3.00
C SER A 98 -11.17 -7.92 -4.52
N ASP A 99 -11.04 -9.07 -5.18
CA ASP A 99 -10.94 -9.16 -6.65
C ASP A 99 -12.30 -9.32 -7.35
N LYS A 100 -13.34 -9.73 -6.63
CA LYS A 100 -14.68 -9.89 -7.19
C LYS A 100 -15.37 -8.53 -7.35
N PRO A 101 -16.10 -8.25 -8.45
CA PRO A 101 -16.97 -7.08 -8.54
C PRO A 101 -17.94 -7.09 -7.35
N ALA A 102 -18.25 -5.91 -6.79
CA ALA A 102 -19.33 -5.84 -5.80
C ALA A 102 -20.60 -6.34 -6.49
N GLN A 103 -21.19 -7.43 -6.01
CA GLN A 103 -22.49 -7.87 -6.53
C GLN A 103 -23.48 -6.75 -6.24
N PRO A 104 -24.22 -6.26 -7.25
CA PRO A 104 -25.33 -5.36 -6.99
C PRO A 104 -26.33 -6.10 -6.11
N GLN A 105 -26.72 -5.47 -5.01
CA GLN A 105 -27.88 -5.87 -4.20
C GLN A 105 -29.15 -5.36 -4.88
#